data_AF-A0A7C5VC01-F1
#
_entry.id   AF-A0A7C5VC01-F1
#
_cell.length_a   1.000
_cell.length_b   1.000
_cell.length_c   1.000
_cell.angle_alpha   90.00
_cell.angle_beta   90.00
_cell.angle_gamma   90.00
#
_symmetry.space_group_name_H-M   'P 1'
#
loop_
_entity.id
_entity.type
_entity.pdbx_description
1 polymer ?
#
loop_
_entity_poly.entity_id
_entity_poly.type
_entity_poly.pdbx_seq_one_letter_code
_entity_poly.pdbx_strand_id
1 'polypeptide(L)'
;MIRLKTLILSLLFIAWFSPASAQETVSRIEKLDLGRVKSQLSLLLPLQSAGSWGKVGSARYYPWLSLLQNPAFTTGFSQPAVMLRWWPPYHTNAGRWVNLDAHVRPTVDGIVRDYSDGAVTPHYPDLDILFGGAGGAPEGIFLFPFGRMVAGLTYFRPLLLDASIDVTGIQSSISTLVEVGGGSNQVLLNSYLDATTHLRYGATSAGLFLAWPIGKKGGFGVHLERRFIRIDLVSDWNVQGAMLYNGREYLFNDPETLWPNDIRQRVVASYSGPEWVSTWGGWLLLPGGWIVDVAFRYTRQARLEGATDRQQHTIPALNTRALVSGGGVEEI
;
A
#
# COMPACT_ATOMS: atom_id res chain seq x y z
N MET A 1 10.83 -0.68 8.08
CA MET A 1 10.97 0.27 6.96
C MET A 1 10.85 -0.53 5.67
N ILE A 2 9.61 -0.84 5.26
CA ILE A 2 9.36 -1.54 3.99
C ILE A 2 9.69 -0.52 2.90
N ARG A 3 10.72 -0.79 2.10
CA ARG A 3 11.21 0.16 1.10
C ARG A 3 10.10 0.35 0.07
N LEU A 4 9.74 1.59 -0.25
CA LEU A 4 8.78 1.95 -1.31
C LEU A 4 9.09 1.23 -2.65
N LYS A 5 10.39 0.95 -2.89
CA LYS A 5 10.87 0.07 -3.96
C LYS A 5 10.23 -1.32 -3.94
N THR A 6 10.08 -1.94 -2.78
CA THR A 6 9.48 -3.27 -2.62
C THR A 6 7.99 -3.24 -2.95
N LEU A 7 7.25 -2.21 -2.55
CA LEU A 7 5.81 -2.11 -2.86
C LEU A 7 5.54 -1.93 -4.36
N ILE A 8 6.29 -1.03 -5.01
CA ILE A 8 6.21 -0.79 -6.47
C ILE A 8 6.69 -2.02 -7.24
N LEU A 9 7.78 -2.66 -6.79
CA LEU A 9 8.21 -3.93 -7.36
C LEU A 9 7.17 -5.01 -7.14
N SER A 10 6.51 -5.11 -5.98
CA SER A 10 5.47 -6.11 -5.70
C SER A 10 4.23 -5.92 -6.56
N LEU A 11 3.83 -4.68 -6.84
CA LEU A 11 2.70 -4.37 -7.74
C LEU A 11 3.04 -4.69 -9.20
N LEU A 12 4.28 -4.41 -9.63
CA LEU A 12 4.82 -4.90 -10.90
C LEU A 12 4.99 -6.43 -10.89
N PHE A 13 5.35 -7.04 -9.75
CA PHE A 13 5.58 -8.48 -9.60
C PHE A 13 4.28 -9.27 -9.72
N ILE A 14 3.18 -8.76 -9.15
CA ILE A 14 1.86 -9.40 -9.22
C ILE A 14 1.27 -9.24 -10.63
N ALA A 15 1.60 -8.16 -11.35
CA ALA A 15 1.21 -7.99 -12.76
C ALA A 15 2.10 -8.76 -13.76
N TRP A 16 3.37 -9.07 -13.43
CA TRP A 16 4.34 -9.65 -14.36
C TRP A 16 4.81 -11.08 -14.07
N PHE A 17 4.66 -11.60 -12.85
CA PHE A 17 5.08 -12.97 -12.51
C PHE A 17 3.89 -13.90 -12.28
N SER A 18 3.11 -14.12 -13.34
CA SER A 18 2.88 -15.53 -13.69
C SER A 18 4.09 -15.93 -14.54
N PRO A 19 4.96 -16.85 -14.09
CA PRO A 19 5.99 -17.37 -14.96
C PRO A 19 5.28 -18.17 -16.06
N ALA A 20 4.98 -17.52 -17.19
CA ALA A 20 4.95 -18.20 -18.47
C ALA A 20 6.40 -18.56 -18.80
N SER A 21 6.97 -19.50 -18.04
CA SER A 21 8.18 -20.20 -18.42
C SER A 21 7.96 -20.72 -19.83
N ALA A 22 8.80 -20.26 -20.76
CA ALA A 22 8.77 -20.62 -22.17
C ALA A 22 8.62 -22.14 -22.33
N GLN A 23 7.40 -22.57 -22.65
CA GLN A 23 7.17 -23.83 -23.31
C GLN A 23 7.31 -23.55 -24.80
N GLU A 24 8.49 -23.92 -25.30
CA GLU A 24 8.86 -24.05 -26.72
C GLU A 24 9.08 -22.77 -27.54
N THR A 25 10.02 -22.91 -28.48
CA THR A 25 10.78 -21.91 -29.26
C THR A 25 9.98 -21.07 -30.27
N VAL A 26 8.66 -20.97 -30.16
CA VAL A 26 7.82 -20.38 -31.23
C VAL A 26 6.77 -19.37 -30.76
N SER A 27 6.85 -18.88 -29.52
CA SER A 27 5.98 -17.81 -29.04
C SER A 27 6.59 -16.43 -29.30
N ARG A 28 5.84 -15.50 -29.90
CA ARG A 28 6.26 -14.15 -30.27
C ARG A 28 5.29 -13.10 -29.72
N ILE A 29 5.82 -11.99 -29.21
CA ILE A 29 5.00 -10.80 -28.92
C ILE A 29 4.82 -10.02 -30.22
N GLU A 30 3.57 -9.85 -30.66
CA GLU A 30 3.19 -9.07 -31.85
C GLU A 30 2.89 -7.61 -31.49
N LYS A 31 2.37 -7.37 -30.27
CA LYS A 31 2.04 -6.03 -29.76
C LYS A 31 2.20 -5.99 -28.25
N LEU A 32 2.76 -4.90 -27.73
CA LEU A 32 2.75 -4.57 -26.32
C LEU A 32 2.57 -3.06 -26.12
N ASP A 33 1.42 -2.69 -25.59
CA ASP A 33 1.12 -1.34 -25.13
C ASP A 33 0.90 -1.39 -23.62
N LEU A 34 1.72 -0.68 -22.84
CA LEU A 34 1.62 -0.66 -21.39
C LEU A 34 0.65 0.41 -20.87
N GLY A 35 -0.01 1.15 -21.78
CA GLY A 35 -1.09 2.07 -21.46
C GLY A 35 -0.66 3.19 -20.51
N ARG A 36 -1.46 3.43 -19.48
CA ARG A 36 -1.22 4.47 -18.46
C ARG A 36 -1.33 3.88 -17.06
N VAL A 37 -0.40 4.28 -16.20
CA VAL A 37 -0.40 3.90 -14.78
C VAL A 37 -0.39 5.15 -13.91
N LYS A 38 -1.54 5.45 -13.32
CA LYS A 38 -1.69 6.52 -12.34
C LYS A 38 -1.59 5.92 -10.94
N SER A 39 -0.75 6.50 -10.09
CA SER A 39 -0.64 6.12 -8.68
C SER A 39 -0.75 7.34 -7.79
N GLN A 40 -1.58 7.26 -6.75
CA GLN A 40 -1.64 8.31 -5.74
C GLN A 40 -1.44 7.71 -4.37
N LEU A 41 -0.45 8.23 -3.66
CA LEU A 41 -0.10 7.89 -2.29
C LEU A 41 -0.30 9.12 -1.39
N SER A 42 -1.24 9.04 -0.47
CA SER A 42 -1.44 10.04 0.58
C SER A 42 -1.10 9.43 1.92
N LEU A 43 -0.16 10.05 2.62
CA LEU A 43 0.39 9.60 3.89
C LEU A 43 0.29 10.72 4.93
N LEU A 44 -0.56 10.52 5.94
CA LEU A 44 -0.49 11.30 7.17
C LEU A 44 0.38 10.54 8.17
N LEU A 45 1.58 11.06 8.41
CA LEU A 45 2.38 10.69 9.57
C LEU A 45 2.14 11.71 10.69
N PRO A 46 2.24 11.31 11.97
CA PRO A 46 2.51 12.23 13.04
C PRO A 46 3.88 12.83 12.78
N LEU A 47 3.94 13.94 12.02
CA LEU A 47 5.13 14.77 11.95
C LEU A 47 5.56 15.04 13.40
N GLN A 48 6.79 14.65 13.72
CA GLN A 48 7.39 14.63 15.06
C GLN A 48 7.10 15.91 15.87
N SER A 49 6.92 17.05 15.18
CA SER A 49 6.48 18.35 15.71
C SER A 49 5.27 18.35 16.66
N ALA A 50 4.31 17.40 16.57
CA ALA A 50 3.18 17.31 17.51
C ALA A 50 3.53 16.54 18.79
N GLY A 51 4.52 15.65 18.71
CA GLY A 51 5.07 14.98 19.88
C GLY A 51 5.97 15.92 20.69
N SER A 52 6.76 16.72 19.97
CA SER A 52 7.79 17.71 20.36
C SER A 52 7.43 18.81 21.39
N TRP A 53 6.55 18.56 22.35
CA TRP A 53 6.05 19.55 23.32
C TRP A 53 6.50 19.29 24.76
N GLY A 54 7.57 18.51 24.94
CA GLY A 54 8.01 18.05 26.24
C GLY A 54 8.49 19.15 27.18
N LYS A 55 8.08 19.02 28.45
CA LYS A 55 8.57 19.81 29.58
C LYS A 55 9.03 18.90 30.71
N VAL A 56 10.21 19.17 31.24
CA VAL A 56 10.76 18.46 32.42
C VAL A 56 10.88 19.43 33.59
N GLY A 57 10.58 18.96 34.81
CA GLY A 57 10.91 19.48 36.16
C GLY A 57 10.86 20.99 36.48
N SER A 58 11.46 21.82 35.62
CA SER A 58 11.63 23.28 35.71
C SER A 58 10.69 24.08 34.79
N ALA A 59 9.66 23.44 34.22
CA ALA A 59 8.75 24.02 33.22
C ALA A 59 9.43 24.49 31.90
N ARG A 60 10.73 24.22 31.72
CA ARG A 60 11.45 24.47 30.47
C ARG A 60 10.90 23.59 29.36
N TYR A 61 10.60 24.22 28.23
CA TYR A 61 10.13 23.59 27.01
C TYR A 61 11.31 23.10 26.18
N TYR A 62 11.20 21.87 25.67
CA TYR A 62 12.21 21.26 24.81
C TYR A 62 11.55 20.75 23.52
N PRO A 63 11.78 21.42 22.37
CA PRO A 63 11.09 21.13 21.10
C PRO A 63 11.44 19.78 20.48
N TRP A 64 12.36 19.01 21.06
CA TRP A 64 12.71 17.66 20.60
C TRP A 64 12.20 16.56 21.53
N LEU A 65 11.64 16.91 22.70
CA LEU A 65 11.11 15.93 23.65
C LEU A 65 9.67 15.58 23.30
N SER A 66 9.43 14.30 23.01
CA SER A 66 8.13 13.84 22.54
C SER A 66 7.25 13.24 23.64
N LEU A 67 6.10 13.87 23.93
CA LEU A 67 5.14 13.38 24.95
C LEU A 67 4.60 11.98 24.61
N LEU A 68 4.46 11.68 23.32
CA LEU A 68 3.96 10.40 22.83
C LEU A 68 5.04 9.31 22.80
N GLN A 69 6.32 9.69 22.81
CA GLN A 69 7.42 8.73 22.93
C GLN A 69 7.76 8.47 24.40
N ASN A 70 7.72 9.51 25.22
CA ASN A 70 8.02 9.43 26.64
C ASN A 70 7.03 10.30 27.43
N PRO A 71 6.00 9.69 28.06
CA PRO A 71 4.97 10.43 28.80
C PRO A 71 5.52 11.18 30.02
N ALA A 72 6.71 10.84 30.52
CA ALA A 72 7.35 11.56 31.63
C ALA A 72 7.70 13.02 31.27
N PHE A 73 7.75 13.38 29.99
CA PHE A 73 7.92 14.77 29.55
C PHE A 73 6.67 15.64 29.75
N THR A 74 5.63 15.12 30.39
CA THR A 74 4.49 15.94 30.84
C THR A 74 4.66 16.45 32.28
N THR A 75 5.67 15.98 33.03
CA THR A 75 5.84 16.36 34.45
C THR A 75 6.19 17.83 34.68
N GLY A 76 6.66 18.55 33.66
CA GLY A 76 6.96 19.98 33.74
C GLY A 76 5.74 20.90 33.55
N PHE A 77 4.54 20.36 33.33
CA PHE A 77 3.32 21.17 33.20
C PHE A 77 2.72 21.49 34.56
N SER A 78 2.63 22.79 34.89
CA SER A 78 2.06 23.30 36.14
C SER A 78 0.65 23.89 35.99
N GLN A 79 0.20 24.10 34.76
CA GLN A 79 -1.14 24.59 34.43
C GLN A 79 -1.79 23.71 33.36
N PRO A 80 -3.14 23.66 33.30
CA PRO A 80 -3.83 22.96 32.22
C PRO A 80 -3.36 23.45 30.85
N ALA A 81 -3.21 22.54 29.90
CA ALA A 81 -2.76 22.87 28.55
C ALA A 81 -3.55 22.06 27.52
N VAL A 82 -3.88 22.72 26.41
CA VAL A 82 -4.52 22.10 25.26
C VAL A 82 -3.60 22.32 24.06
N MET A 83 -3.19 21.21 23.46
CA MET A 83 -2.37 21.21 22.24
C MET A 83 -3.23 20.64 21.12
N LEU A 84 -3.54 21.47 20.12
CA LEU A 84 -4.33 21.07 18.96
C LEU A 84 -3.48 21.19 17.71
N ARG A 85 -3.71 20.26 16.79
CA ARG A 85 -3.09 20.26 15.48
C ARG A 85 -4.13 19.99 14.41
N TRP A 86 -4.04 20.77 13.35
CA TRP A 86 -4.81 20.57 12.13
C TRP A 86 -3.91 20.88 10.93
N TRP A 87 -3.92 19.99 9.93
CA TRP A 87 -3.22 20.19 8.68
C TRP A 87 -4.19 19.98 7.52
N PRO A 88 -4.25 20.91 6.56
CA PRO A 88 -5.01 20.69 5.34
C PRO A 88 -4.36 19.58 4.51
N PRO A 89 -5.14 18.90 3.63
CA PRO A 89 -4.56 17.97 2.69
C PRO A 89 -3.58 18.71 1.77
N TYR A 90 -2.49 18.04 1.41
CA TYR A 90 -1.54 18.55 0.42
C TYR A 90 -1.05 17.40 -0.45
N HIS A 91 -0.73 17.68 -1.71
CA HIS A 91 -0.18 16.70 -2.64
C HIS A 91 0.96 17.34 -3.45
N THR A 92 1.97 16.55 -3.77
CA THR A 92 3.09 16.87 -4.64
C THR A 92 3.30 15.71 -5.60
N ASN A 93 3.71 15.99 -6.84
CA ASN A 93 3.95 14.94 -7.83
C ASN A 93 5.42 14.52 -7.77
N ALA A 94 5.71 13.22 -7.62
CA ALA A 94 7.08 12.71 -7.61
C ALA A 94 7.81 12.86 -8.95
N GLY A 95 7.09 12.90 -10.07
CA GLY A 95 7.66 13.20 -11.38
C GLY A 95 8.35 14.56 -11.44
N ARG A 96 8.07 15.47 -10.49
CA ARG A 96 8.80 16.74 -10.34
C ARG A 96 10.20 16.58 -9.72
N TRP A 97 10.45 15.47 -9.03
CA TRP A 97 11.68 15.25 -8.26
C TRP A 97 12.54 14.11 -8.82
N VAL A 98 11.89 13.14 -9.49
CA VAL A 98 12.54 11.94 -10.01
C VAL A 98 12.07 11.68 -11.43
N ASN A 99 13.01 11.50 -12.36
CA ASN A 99 12.72 11.02 -13.71
C ASN A 99 12.45 9.50 -13.65
N LEU A 100 11.17 9.15 -13.51
CA LEU A 100 10.71 7.77 -13.42
C LEU A 100 10.82 7.04 -14.77
N ASP A 101 10.59 7.75 -15.88
CA ASP A 101 10.72 7.22 -17.23
C ASP A 101 12.11 6.65 -17.49
N ALA A 102 13.15 7.35 -17.05
CA ALA A 102 14.54 6.90 -17.19
C ALA A 102 14.83 5.56 -16.48
N HIS A 103 14.00 5.15 -15.51
CA HIS A 103 14.14 3.89 -14.78
C HIS A 103 13.24 2.78 -15.32
N VAL A 104 12.03 3.12 -15.79
CA VAL A 104 11.07 2.11 -16.28
C VAL A 104 11.43 1.62 -17.68
N ARG A 105 11.85 2.52 -18.58
CA ARG A 105 12.14 2.17 -19.98
C ARG A 105 13.18 1.05 -20.13
N PRO A 106 14.37 1.12 -19.49
CA PRO A 106 15.39 0.08 -19.64
C PRO A 106 14.95 -1.29 -19.09
N THR A 107 14.06 -1.29 -18.08
CA THR A 107 13.56 -2.53 -17.48
C THR A 107 12.56 -3.21 -18.42
N VAL A 108 11.64 -2.43 -19.00
CA VAL A 108 10.70 -2.90 -20.02
C VAL A 108 11.46 -3.40 -21.25
N ASP A 109 12.44 -2.62 -21.73
CA ASP A 109 13.26 -2.98 -22.89
C ASP A 109 14.01 -4.29 -22.66
N GLY A 110 14.58 -4.48 -21.46
CA GLY A 110 15.26 -5.71 -21.08
C GLY A 110 14.35 -6.94 -21.16
N ILE A 111 13.08 -6.81 -20.74
CA ILE A 111 12.11 -7.91 -20.78
C ILE A 111 11.62 -8.17 -22.22
N VAL A 112 11.27 -7.10 -22.96
CA VAL A 112 10.73 -7.23 -24.34
C VAL A 112 11.78 -7.75 -25.33
N ARG A 113 13.06 -7.43 -25.10
CA ARG A 113 14.16 -7.84 -25.97
C ARG A 113 14.25 -9.36 -26.15
N ASP A 114 13.86 -10.14 -25.15
CA ASP A 114 13.92 -11.61 -25.21
C ASP A 114 12.77 -12.25 -26.01
N TYR A 115 11.72 -11.48 -26.33
CA TYR A 115 10.48 -11.98 -26.96
C TYR A 115 10.04 -11.21 -28.22
N SER A 116 10.80 -10.19 -28.60
CA SER A 116 10.54 -9.39 -29.80
C SER A 116 11.60 -9.66 -30.87
N ASP A 117 11.19 -9.66 -32.14
CA ASP A 117 12.07 -9.79 -33.30
C ASP A 117 12.66 -8.44 -33.75
N GLY A 118 12.65 -7.43 -32.87
CA GLY A 118 13.09 -6.07 -33.16
C GLY A 118 12.07 -5.19 -33.89
N ALA A 119 10.91 -5.72 -34.30
CA ALA A 119 9.84 -4.94 -34.93
C ALA A 119 8.87 -4.27 -33.93
N VAL A 120 8.83 -4.76 -32.68
CA VAL A 120 7.93 -4.22 -31.65
C VAL A 120 8.56 -2.99 -31.00
N THR A 121 7.89 -1.85 -31.11
CA THR A 121 8.23 -0.65 -30.34
C THR A 121 7.30 -0.60 -29.12
N PRO A 122 7.78 -0.91 -27.89
CA PRO A 122 6.93 -0.87 -26.72
C PRO A 122 6.47 0.56 -26.44
N HIS A 123 5.18 0.74 -26.17
CA HIS A 123 4.69 1.98 -25.55
C HIS A 123 4.82 1.86 -24.03
N TYR A 124 5.51 2.82 -23.42
CA TYR A 124 5.76 2.83 -21.98
C TYR A 124 4.61 3.47 -21.21
N PRO A 125 4.40 3.08 -19.94
CA PRO A 125 3.31 3.64 -19.17
C PRO A 125 3.54 5.13 -18.86
N ASP A 126 2.51 5.94 -19.04
CA ASP A 126 2.47 7.29 -18.48
C ASP A 126 2.34 7.19 -16.95
N LEU A 127 3.36 7.65 -16.21
CA LEU A 127 3.43 7.58 -14.75
C LEU A 127 3.01 8.90 -14.10
N ASP A 128 1.91 8.89 -13.38
CA ASP A 128 1.49 10.02 -12.54
C ASP A 128 1.50 9.57 -11.08
N ILE A 129 2.58 9.87 -10.35
CA ILE A 129 2.75 9.45 -8.95
C ILE A 129 2.60 10.65 -8.01
N LEU A 130 1.47 10.73 -7.32
CA LEU A 130 1.19 11.78 -6.34
C LEU A 130 1.58 11.32 -4.93
N PHE A 131 2.30 12.15 -4.19
CA PHE A 131 2.64 11.97 -2.78
C PHE A 131 2.05 13.11 -1.97
N GLY A 132 1.39 12.84 -0.86
CA GLY A 132 0.75 13.92 -0.11
C GLY A 132 0.48 13.61 1.34
N GLY A 133 0.05 14.61 2.10
CA GLY A 133 -0.55 14.44 3.41
C GLY A 133 -2.05 14.30 3.27
N ALA A 134 -2.62 13.21 3.77
CA ALA A 134 -4.06 13.13 3.91
C ALA A 134 -4.47 14.13 5.00
N GLY A 135 -5.19 15.19 4.62
CA GLY A 135 -5.71 16.19 5.57
C GLY A 135 -6.51 15.53 6.69
N GLY A 136 -6.44 16.09 7.89
CA GLY A 136 -6.89 15.40 9.10
C GLY A 136 -8.03 16.09 9.82
N ALA A 137 -8.81 15.29 10.56
CA ALA A 137 -9.55 15.80 11.72
C ALA A 137 -8.55 16.38 12.74
N PRO A 138 -8.98 17.33 13.60
CA PRO A 138 -8.11 17.88 14.61
C PRO A 138 -7.60 16.77 15.54
N GLU A 139 -6.30 16.79 15.78
CA GLU A 139 -5.62 15.92 16.74
C GLU A 139 -5.20 16.77 17.93
N GLY A 140 -5.08 16.16 19.10
CA GLY A 140 -4.63 16.92 20.24
C GLY A 140 -4.41 16.16 21.51
N ILE A 141 -3.90 16.93 22.47
CA ILE A 141 -3.56 16.49 23.81
C ILE A 141 -4.14 17.51 24.80
N PHE A 142 -4.83 17.01 25.81
CA PHE A 142 -5.34 17.79 26.92
C PHE A 142 -4.58 17.37 28.17
N LEU A 143 -3.97 18.32 28.87
CA LEU A 143 -3.16 18.13 30.06
C LEU A 143 -3.85 18.75 31.26
N PHE A 144 -3.90 18.01 32.36
CA PHE A 144 -4.48 18.42 33.62
C PHE A 144 -3.50 18.13 34.76
N PRO A 145 -2.72 19.13 35.19
CA PRO A 145 -1.92 19.02 36.41
C PRO A 145 -2.82 18.95 37.64
N PHE A 146 -2.55 18.00 38.53
CA PHE A 146 -3.24 17.86 39.82
C PHE A 146 -2.25 17.44 40.91
N GLY A 147 -2.07 18.30 41.92
CA GLY A 147 -1.04 18.11 42.94
C GLY A 147 0.36 18.07 42.31
N ARG A 148 1.06 16.94 42.47
CA ARG A 148 2.37 16.70 41.83
C ARG A 148 2.26 15.94 40.52
N MET A 149 1.08 15.50 40.12
CA MET A 149 0.89 14.64 38.95
C MET A 149 0.35 15.44 37.77
N VAL A 150 0.52 14.90 36.57
CA VAL A 150 -0.10 15.42 35.35
C VAL A 150 -0.83 14.26 34.70
N ALA A 151 -2.15 14.36 34.61
CA ALA A 151 -2.96 13.48 33.77
C ALA A 151 -3.17 14.13 32.41
N GLY A 152 -3.51 13.33 31.42
CA GLY A 152 -4.05 13.88 30.20
C GLY A 152 -4.69 12.87 29.27
N LEU A 153 -5.37 13.44 28.28
CA LEU A 153 -6.09 12.76 27.23
C LEU A 153 -5.40 13.04 25.90
N THR A 154 -5.36 12.04 25.04
CA THR A 154 -4.78 12.15 23.70
C THR A 154 -5.79 11.63 22.68
N TYR A 155 -5.89 12.32 21.56
CA TYR A 155 -6.58 11.84 20.37
C TYR A 155 -5.72 12.20 19.15
N PHE A 156 -5.27 11.20 18.41
CA PHE A 156 -4.43 11.41 17.22
C PHE A 156 -4.56 10.27 16.23
N ARG A 157 -4.17 10.49 14.97
CA ARG A 157 -4.16 9.48 13.91
C ARG A 157 -2.71 9.12 13.60
N PRO A 158 -2.15 8.07 14.24
CA PRO A 158 -0.73 7.76 14.10
C PRO A 158 -0.31 7.38 12.68
N LEU A 159 -1.24 6.96 11.83
CA LEU A 159 -0.96 6.68 10.44
C LEU A 159 -2.27 6.66 9.65
N LEU A 160 -2.36 7.49 8.62
CA LEU A 160 -3.34 7.33 7.55
C LEU A 160 -2.57 7.17 6.25
N LEU A 161 -2.84 6.10 5.54
CA LEU A 161 -2.28 5.76 4.26
C LEU A 161 -3.46 5.54 3.31
N ASP A 162 -3.48 6.28 2.21
CA ASP A 162 -4.45 6.13 1.15
C ASP A 162 -3.65 5.97 -0.15
N ALA A 163 -3.71 4.79 -0.74
CA ALA A 163 -3.00 4.43 -1.94
C ALA A 163 -4.03 4.03 -3.01
N SER A 164 -3.94 4.65 -4.19
CA SER A 164 -4.71 4.26 -5.36
C SER A 164 -3.78 4.02 -6.53
N ILE A 165 -4.12 3.02 -7.34
CA ILE A 165 -3.38 2.64 -8.54
C ILE A 165 -4.41 2.32 -9.60
N ASP A 166 -4.41 3.12 -10.65
CA ASP A 166 -5.24 2.94 -11.82
C ASP A 166 -4.33 2.59 -12.99
N VAL A 167 -4.58 1.44 -13.58
CA VAL A 167 -3.93 0.90 -14.77
C VAL A 167 -4.97 0.88 -15.86
N THR A 168 -4.72 1.58 -16.96
CA THR A 168 -5.68 1.67 -18.05
C THR A 168 -5.00 1.47 -19.40
N GLY A 169 -5.62 0.70 -20.28
CA GLY A 169 -5.20 0.56 -21.67
C GLY A 169 -4.02 -0.36 -21.89
N ILE A 170 -3.73 -1.29 -20.96
CA ILE A 170 -2.72 -2.33 -21.24
C ILE A 170 -3.25 -3.22 -22.34
N GLN A 171 -2.49 -3.38 -23.41
CA GLN A 171 -2.80 -4.27 -24.52
C GLN A 171 -1.60 -5.15 -24.82
N SER A 172 -1.85 -6.45 -24.98
CA SER A 172 -0.82 -7.34 -25.49
C SER A 172 -1.39 -8.26 -26.57
N SER A 173 -0.54 -8.63 -27.51
CA SER A 173 -0.83 -9.62 -28.53
C SER A 173 0.34 -10.59 -28.59
N ILE A 174 0.06 -11.86 -28.31
CA ILE A 174 1.05 -12.94 -28.30
C ILE A 174 0.62 -13.97 -29.32
N SER A 175 1.50 -14.31 -30.26
CA SER A 175 1.28 -15.40 -31.21
C SER A 175 2.16 -16.60 -30.84
N THR A 176 1.67 -17.80 -31.10
CA THR A 176 2.45 -19.02 -30.98
C THR A 176 2.04 -20.02 -32.05
N LEU A 177 2.93 -20.92 -32.45
CA LEU A 177 2.62 -22.00 -33.37
C LEU A 177 2.40 -23.30 -32.59
N VAL A 178 1.25 -23.93 -32.81
CA VAL A 178 0.90 -25.21 -32.21
C VAL A 178 0.78 -26.25 -33.33
N GLU A 179 1.49 -27.36 -33.19
CA GLU A 179 1.38 -28.48 -34.12
C GLU A 179 0.13 -29.32 -33.80
N VAL A 180 -0.81 -29.42 -34.75
CA VAL A 180 -2.04 -30.20 -34.61
C VAL A 180 -2.32 -30.95 -35.92
N GLY A 181 -2.51 -32.27 -35.84
CA GLY A 181 -2.97 -33.06 -36.99
C GLY A 181 -2.02 -33.10 -38.19
N GLY A 182 -0.70 -32.96 -37.99
CA GLY A 182 0.31 -33.01 -39.06
C GLY A 182 0.59 -31.68 -39.76
N GLY A 183 0.08 -30.56 -39.25
CA GLY A 183 0.40 -29.20 -39.69
C GLY A 183 0.61 -28.24 -38.52
N SER A 184 1.14 -27.04 -38.79
CA SER A 184 1.33 -25.97 -37.81
C SER A 184 0.19 -24.94 -37.89
N ASN A 185 -0.44 -24.67 -36.75
CA ASN A 185 -1.50 -23.67 -36.62
C ASN A 185 -1.01 -22.48 -35.79
N GLN A 186 -1.25 -21.27 -36.28
CA GLN A 186 -1.00 -20.06 -35.50
C GLN A 186 -2.14 -19.82 -34.52
N VAL A 187 -1.78 -19.64 -33.25
CA VAL A 187 -2.67 -19.20 -32.18
C VAL A 187 -2.29 -17.77 -31.86
N LEU A 188 -3.25 -16.84 -31.93
CA LEU A 188 -3.04 -15.46 -31.53
C LEU A 188 -3.90 -15.18 -30.29
N LEU A 189 -3.27 -14.69 -29.23
CA LEU A 189 -3.94 -14.26 -28.02
C LEU A 189 -3.81 -12.74 -27.91
N ASN A 190 -4.94 -12.06 -28.04
CA ASN A 190 -5.07 -10.64 -27.74
C ASN A 190 -5.61 -10.49 -26.33
N SER A 191 -5.01 -9.62 -25.52
CA SER A 191 -5.51 -9.28 -24.20
C SER A 191 -5.53 -7.77 -23.98
N TYR A 192 -6.52 -7.34 -23.22
CA TYR A 192 -6.70 -5.98 -22.74
C TYR A 192 -6.90 -6.02 -21.23
N LEU A 193 -6.24 -5.13 -20.51
CA LEU A 193 -6.32 -5.06 -19.05
C LEU A 193 -6.50 -3.62 -18.61
N ASP A 194 -7.61 -3.39 -17.90
CA ASP A 194 -7.77 -2.25 -16.99
C ASP A 194 -7.83 -2.77 -15.56
N ALA A 195 -7.15 -2.11 -14.64
CA ALA A 195 -7.22 -2.45 -13.22
C ALA A 195 -7.21 -1.20 -12.34
N THR A 196 -8.05 -1.19 -11.32
CA THR A 196 -8.09 -0.13 -10.30
C THR A 196 -7.94 -0.76 -8.93
N THR A 197 -6.94 -0.33 -8.17
CA THR A 197 -6.67 -0.81 -6.81
C THR A 197 -6.64 0.36 -5.85
N HIS A 198 -7.50 0.33 -4.85
CA HIS A 198 -7.56 1.29 -3.75
C HIS A 198 -7.25 0.57 -2.43
N LEU A 199 -6.19 1.01 -1.75
CA LEU A 199 -5.79 0.55 -0.43
C LEU A 199 -5.86 1.72 0.54
N ARG A 200 -6.71 1.60 1.54
CA ARG A 200 -6.81 2.53 2.65
C ARG A 200 -6.39 1.84 3.94
N TYR A 201 -5.39 2.39 4.61
CA TYR A 201 -5.01 2.01 5.96
C TYR A 201 -5.18 3.24 6.86
N GLY A 202 -5.87 3.08 7.98
CA GLY A 202 -6.05 4.15 8.96
C GLY A 202 -5.93 3.62 10.38
N ALA A 203 -5.18 4.32 11.21
CA ALA A 203 -5.13 4.11 12.64
C ALA A 203 -5.59 5.38 13.33
N THR A 204 -6.56 5.25 14.24
CA THR A 204 -7.00 6.32 15.14
C THR A 204 -6.70 5.90 16.57
N SER A 205 -6.02 6.73 17.32
CA SER A 205 -5.62 6.49 18.71
C SER A 205 -6.35 7.43 19.65
N ALA A 206 -6.85 6.87 20.75
CA ALA A 206 -7.29 7.62 21.92
C ALA A 206 -6.60 7.03 23.14
N GLY A 207 -6.08 7.89 24.03
CA GLY A 207 -5.31 7.41 25.16
C GLY A 207 -5.30 8.35 26.34
N LEU A 208 -4.88 7.78 27.46
CA LEU A 208 -4.71 8.43 28.76
C LEU A 208 -3.24 8.34 29.14
N PHE A 209 -2.65 9.44 29.61
CA PHE A 209 -1.35 9.36 30.26
C PHE A 209 -1.39 9.97 31.64
N LEU A 210 -0.45 9.52 32.46
CA LEU A 210 -0.25 9.94 33.83
C LEU A 210 1.23 10.05 34.05
N ALA A 211 1.69 11.19 34.55
CA ALA A 211 3.09 11.39 34.88
C ALA A 211 3.25 12.05 36.24
N TRP A 212 4.39 11.79 36.88
CA TRP A 212 4.74 12.36 38.16
C TRP A 212 6.25 12.63 38.23
N PRO A 213 6.68 13.75 38.82
CA PRO A 213 8.07 14.05 39.06
C PRO A 213 8.61 13.18 40.19
N ILE A 214 9.85 12.74 40.04
CA ILE A 214 10.64 12.05 41.06
C ILE A 214 11.65 13.08 41.58
N GLY A 215 11.23 13.84 42.59
CA GLY A 215 11.99 14.99 43.09
C GLY A 215 12.09 16.13 42.06
N LYS A 216 13.18 16.91 42.12
CA LYS A 216 13.42 18.02 41.17
C LYS A 216 14.21 17.60 39.92
N LYS A 217 14.77 16.39 39.93
CA LYS A 217 15.76 15.91 38.94
C LYS A 217 15.30 14.68 38.17
N GLY A 218 14.04 14.28 38.30
CA GLY A 218 13.53 13.16 37.54
C GLY A 218 12.03 13.20 37.37
N GLY A 219 11.54 12.32 36.53
CA GLY A 219 10.13 12.11 36.32
C GLY A 219 9.88 10.76 35.70
N PHE A 220 8.67 10.28 35.90
CA PHE A 220 8.17 9.05 35.31
C PHE A 220 6.77 9.28 34.77
N GLY A 221 6.38 8.52 33.76
CA GLY A 221 5.02 8.53 33.25
C GLY A 221 4.64 7.23 32.57
N VAL A 222 3.34 7.05 32.44
CA VAL A 222 2.71 5.96 31.70
C VAL A 222 1.68 6.55 30.76
N HIS A 223 1.59 6.03 29.55
CA HIS A 223 0.57 6.32 28.56
C HIS A 223 -0.07 5.01 28.13
N LEU A 224 -1.37 4.90 28.29
CA LEU A 224 -2.18 3.78 27.81
C LEU A 224 -3.06 4.30 26.69
N GLU A 225 -2.90 3.72 25.51
CA GLU A 225 -3.69 4.08 24.34
C GLU A 225 -4.43 2.87 23.76
N ARG A 226 -5.65 3.14 23.30
CA ARG A 226 -6.43 2.25 22.46
C ARG A 226 -6.40 2.80 21.05
N ARG A 227 -5.84 2.03 20.12
CA ARG A 227 -5.92 2.33 18.69
C ARG A 227 -7.01 1.52 18.05
N PHE A 228 -7.69 2.12 17.09
CA PHE A 228 -8.57 1.43 16.16
C PHE A 228 -7.91 1.46 14.80
N ILE A 229 -7.58 0.29 14.28
CA ILE A 229 -6.94 0.09 12.98
C ILE A 229 -8.03 -0.33 12.00
N ARG A 230 -8.01 0.22 10.80
CA ARG A 230 -8.86 -0.13 9.68
C ARG A 230 -8.00 -0.28 8.42
N ILE A 231 -8.23 -1.36 7.69
CA ILE A 231 -7.58 -1.67 6.42
C ILE A 231 -8.70 -2.01 5.44
N ASP A 232 -8.86 -1.20 4.41
CA ASP A 232 -9.76 -1.45 3.29
C ASP A 232 -8.92 -1.64 2.02
N LEU A 233 -9.17 -2.69 1.27
CA LEU A 233 -8.60 -2.96 -0.04
C LEU A 233 -9.76 -3.23 -1.01
N VAL A 234 -9.80 -2.49 -2.10
CA VAL A 234 -10.71 -2.73 -3.23
C VAL A 234 -9.84 -2.81 -4.47
N SER A 235 -9.98 -3.88 -5.22
CA SER A 235 -9.17 -4.13 -6.41
C SER A 235 -10.06 -4.76 -7.46
N ASP A 236 -10.29 -4.04 -8.55
CA ASP A 236 -11.15 -4.45 -9.68
C ASP A 236 -10.28 -4.54 -10.93
N TRP A 237 -10.30 -5.69 -11.59
CA TRP A 237 -9.46 -6.01 -12.75
C TRP A 237 -10.40 -6.42 -13.89
N ASN A 238 -10.52 -5.56 -14.88
CA ASN A 238 -11.26 -5.82 -16.10
C ASN A 238 -10.28 -6.36 -17.15
N VAL A 239 -10.18 -7.69 -17.21
CA VAL A 239 -9.43 -8.38 -18.25
C VAL A 239 -10.39 -8.68 -19.40
N GLN A 240 -10.01 -8.34 -20.61
CA GLN A 240 -10.70 -8.71 -21.85
C GLN A 240 -9.69 -9.35 -22.80
N GLY A 241 -10.19 -10.06 -23.80
CA GLY A 241 -9.30 -10.66 -24.77
C GLY A 241 -10.03 -11.43 -25.85
N ALA A 242 -9.25 -11.88 -26.82
CA ALA A 242 -9.70 -12.73 -27.89
C ALA A 242 -8.60 -13.73 -28.22
N MET A 243 -8.98 -14.95 -28.55
CA MET A 243 -8.09 -15.97 -29.06
C MET A 243 -8.47 -16.28 -30.50
N LEU A 244 -7.54 -16.10 -31.44
CA LEU A 244 -7.67 -16.62 -32.79
C LEU A 244 -7.06 -18.02 -32.84
N TYR A 245 -7.88 -19.01 -33.16
CA TYR A 245 -7.45 -20.39 -33.33
C TYR A 245 -8.14 -21.01 -34.55
N ASN A 246 -7.37 -21.60 -35.46
CA ASN A 246 -7.86 -22.25 -36.68
C ASN A 246 -8.78 -21.34 -37.53
N GLY A 247 -8.39 -20.07 -37.67
CA GLY A 247 -9.14 -19.06 -38.45
C GLY A 247 -10.45 -18.57 -37.80
N ARG A 248 -10.74 -18.96 -36.55
CA ARG A 248 -11.89 -18.49 -35.78
C ARG A 248 -11.45 -17.69 -34.57
N GLU A 249 -12.12 -16.57 -34.33
CA GLU A 249 -11.90 -15.72 -33.17
C GLU A 249 -12.87 -16.11 -32.05
N TYR A 250 -12.32 -16.27 -30.85
CA TYR A 250 -13.05 -16.59 -29.63
C TYR A 250 -12.87 -15.44 -28.65
N LEU A 251 -13.93 -14.68 -28.43
CA LEU A 251 -13.93 -13.54 -27.51
C LEU A 251 -14.08 -14.01 -26.07
N PHE A 252 -13.37 -13.34 -25.16
CA PHE A 252 -13.54 -13.52 -23.72
C PHE A 252 -14.51 -12.48 -23.15
N ASN A 253 -15.33 -12.86 -22.17
CA ASN A 253 -16.40 -12.04 -21.58
C ASN A 253 -17.58 -11.73 -22.51
N ASP A 254 -17.73 -12.49 -23.59
CA ASP A 254 -18.89 -12.38 -24.47
C ASP A 254 -19.87 -13.53 -24.20
N PRO A 255 -21.07 -13.24 -23.64
CA PRO A 255 -22.07 -14.24 -23.33
C PRO A 255 -22.67 -14.91 -24.57
N GLU A 256 -22.48 -14.34 -25.77
CA GLU A 256 -22.99 -14.86 -27.05
C GLU A 256 -22.02 -15.84 -27.72
N THR A 257 -20.81 -16.02 -27.18
CA THR A 257 -19.86 -16.99 -27.70
C THR A 257 -20.21 -18.42 -27.32
N LEU A 258 -19.68 -19.39 -28.07
CA LEU A 258 -19.82 -20.81 -27.77
C LEU A 258 -19.25 -21.20 -26.39
N TRP A 259 -18.39 -20.36 -25.81
CA TRP A 259 -17.71 -20.59 -24.52
C TRP A 259 -17.78 -19.33 -23.64
N PRO A 260 -18.96 -19.03 -23.07
CA PRO A 260 -19.12 -17.85 -22.22
C PRO A 260 -18.20 -17.96 -21.00
N ASN A 261 -17.30 -16.99 -20.85
CA ASN A 261 -16.34 -16.92 -19.77
C ASN A 261 -16.29 -15.51 -19.21
N ASP A 262 -16.39 -15.35 -17.89
CA ASP A 262 -15.99 -14.10 -17.24
C ASP A 262 -14.53 -14.28 -16.82
N ILE A 263 -13.65 -13.31 -17.06
CA ILE A 263 -12.26 -13.33 -16.61
C ILE A 263 -11.93 -12.09 -15.79
N ARG A 264 -12.95 -11.29 -15.45
CA ARG A 264 -12.82 -10.19 -14.52
C ARG A 264 -12.41 -10.72 -13.15
N GLN A 265 -11.64 -9.92 -12.42
CA GLN A 265 -11.26 -10.27 -11.07
C GLN A 265 -11.60 -9.14 -10.14
N ARG A 266 -12.08 -9.49 -8.96
CA ARG A 266 -12.43 -8.52 -7.93
C ARG A 266 -11.98 -9.03 -6.58
N VAL A 267 -11.34 -8.16 -5.83
CA VAL A 267 -10.96 -8.39 -4.44
C VAL A 267 -11.46 -7.22 -3.61
N VAL A 268 -12.31 -7.51 -2.63
CA VAL A 268 -12.75 -6.54 -1.63
C VAL A 268 -12.40 -7.12 -0.28
N ALA A 269 -11.52 -6.44 0.45
CA ALA A 269 -11.14 -6.83 1.79
C ALA A 269 -11.29 -5.66 2.76
N SER A 270 -11.93 -5.91 3.90
CA SER A 270 -12.09 -4.90 4.95
C SER A 270 -11.83 -5.55 6.29
N TYR A 271 -10.77 -5.10 6.95
CA TYR A 271 -10.35 -5.58 8.26
C TYR A 271 -10.28 -4.41 9.23
N SER A 272 -10.82 -4.60 10.43
CA SER A 272 -10.72 -3.59 11.47
C SER A 272 -10.60 -4.22 12.85
N GLY A 273 -9.98 -3.50 13.78
CA GLY A 273 -9.86 -4.02 15.13
C GLY A 273 -9.13 -3.09 16.08
N PRO A 274 -9.27 -3.35 17.39
CA PRO A 274 -8.57 -2.60 18.40
C PRO A 274 -7.15 -3.12 18.61
N GLU A 275 -6.27 -2.20 18.97
CA GLU A 275 -4.92 -2.45 19.44
C GLU A 275 -4.72 -1.69 20.76
N TRP A 276 -4.05 -2.31 21.73
CA TRP A 276 -3.68 -1.64 22.98
C TRP A 276 -2.18 -1.44 23.02
N VAL A 277 -1.77 -0.21 23.34
CA VAL A 277 -0.36 0.11 23.53
C VAL A 277 -0.17 0.79 24.87
N SER A 278 0.86 0.37 25.58
CA SER A 278 1.33 1.04 26.78
C SER A 278 2.75 1.55 26.58
N THR A 279 2.98 2.80 26.94
CA THR A 279 4.29 3.45 26.91
C THR A 279 4.64 3.89 28.32
N TRP A 280 5.83 3.52 28.76
CA TRP A 280 6.36 3.77 30.09
C TRP A 280 7.62 4.58 29.89
N GLY A 281 7.73 5.70 30.58
CA GLY A 281 8.79 6.66 30.33
C GLY A 281 9.40 7.16 31.61
N GLY A 282 10.70 7.41 31.60
CA GLY A 282 11.41 8.08 32.66
C GLY A 282 12.38 9.11 32.08
N TRP A 283 12.69 10.14 32.86
CA TRP A 283 13.78 11.06 32.57
C TRP A 283 14.51 11.45 33.85
N LEU A 284 15.78 11.82 33.71
CA LEU A 284 16.67 12.29 34.77
C LEU A 284 17.47 13.50 34.29
N LEU A 285 17.55 14.54 35.13
CA LEU A 285 18.38 15.72 34.94
C LEU A 285 19.70 15.54 35.71
N LEU A 286 20.78 15.37 34.97
CA LEU A 286 22.12 15.22 35.52
C LEU A 286 22.75 16.59 35.81
N PRO A 287 23.79 16.65 36.68
CA PRO A 287 24.62 17.83 36.82
C PRO A 287 25.16 18.31 35.46
N GLY A 288 25.22 19.62 35.24
CA GLY A 288 25.61 20.20 33.95
C GLY A 288 24.46 20.37 32.94
N GLY A 289 23.22 20.03 33.31
CA GLY A 289 22.04 20.31 32.49
C GLY A 289 21.70 19.24 31.45
N TRP A 290 22.38 18.10 31.47
CA TRP A 290 22.09 16.95 30.62
C TRP A 290 20.80 16.27 31.04
N ILE A 291 19.96 15.94 30.05
CA ILE A 291 18.74 15.15 30.24
C ILE A 291 19.00 13.77 29.65
N VAL A 292 18.81 12.74 30.47
CA VAL A 292 18.80 11.35 30.03
C VAL A 292 17.40 10.82 30.20
N ASP A 293 16.88 10.14 29.19
CA ASP A 293 15.55 9.57 29.24
C ASP A 293 15.53 8.13 28.72
N VAL A 294 14.54 7.38 29.16
CA VAL A 294 14.30 6.00 28.76
C VAL A 294 12.81 5.82 28.55
N ALA A 295 12.45 5.15 27.47
CA ALA A 295 11.07 4.80 27.20
C ALA A 295 10.96 3.32 26.79
N PHE A 296 9.99 2.64 27.38
CA PHE A 296 9.59 1.29 27.02
C PHE A 296 8.18 1.32 26.45
N ARG A 297 8.01 0.80 25.24
CA ARG A 297 6.72 0.74 24.57
C ARG A 297 6.35 -0.69 24.29
N TYR A 298 5.23 -1.11 24.88
CA TYR A 298 4.64 -2.42 24.66
C TYR A 298 3.38 -2.28 23.81
N THR A 299 3.36 -2.99 22.69
CA THR A 299 2.21 -3.04 21.78
C THR A 299 1.65 -4.45 21.80
N ARG A 300 0.38 -4.61 22.21
CA ARG A 300 -0.31 -5.90 22.09
C ARG A 300 -0.69 -6.09 20.62
N GLN A 301 -0.44 -7.27 20.07
CA GLN A 301 -0.82 -7.59 18.70
C GLN A 301 -2.31 -7.30 18.45
N ALA A 302 -2.59 -6.49 17.43
CA ALA A 302 -3.95 -6.22 16.99
C ALA A 302 -4.59 -7.50 16.44
N ARG A 303 -5.84 -7.77 16.85
CA ARG A 303 -6.69 -8.76 16.19
C ARG A 303 -7.64 -7.98 15.30
N LEU A 304 -7.42 -8.07 13.99
CA LEU A 304 -8.30 -7.44 13.01
C LEU A 304 -9.33 -8.49 12.56
N GLU A 305 -10.59 -8.13 12.68
CA GLU A 305 -11.72 -8.92 12.21
C GLU A 305 -12.27 -8.30 10.93
N GLY A 306 -12.72 -9.14 10.03
CA GLY A 306 -13.10 -8.70 8.70
C GLY A 306 -13.37 -9.84 7.77
N ALA A 307 -13.67 -9.49 6.53
CA ALA A 307 -13.90 -10.44 5.46
C ALA A 307 -13.08 -10.02 4.24
N THR A 308 -12.72 -11.02 3.44
CA THR A 308 -12.29 -10.84 2.07
C THR A 308 -13.33 -11.53 1.19
N ASP A 309 -13.91 -10.76 0.29
CA ASP A 309 -14.66 -11.28 -0.85
C ASP A 309 -13.73 -11.28 -2.07
N ARG A 310 -13.63 -12.43 -2.73
CA ARG A 310 -12.77 -12.62 -3.89
C ARG A 310 -13.57 -13.29 -4.99
N GLN A 311 -13.68 -12.59 -6.10
CA GLN A 311 -14.15 -13.13 -7.36
C GLN A 311 -12.92 -13.30 -8.24
N GLN A 312 -12.52 -14.56 -8.43
CA GLN A 312 -11.47 -14.92 -9.38
C GLN A 312 -12.07 -15.89 -10.37
N HIS A 313 -12.26 -15.42 -11.59
CA HIS A 313 -12.61 -16.30 -12.67
C HIS A 313 -11.35 -16.76 -13.40
N THR A 314 -11.26 -18.07 -13.65
CA THR A 314 -10.14 -18.69 -14.38
C THR A 314 -10.56 -18.97 -15.80
N ILE A 315 -9.64 -18.83 -16.76
CA ILE A 315 -9.84 -19.33 -18.12
C ILE A 315 -9.62 -20.85 -18.08
N PRO A 316 -10.66 -21.68 -18.35
CA PRO A 316 -10.50 -23.12 -18.34
C PRO A 316 -9.62 -23.65 -19.50
N ALA A 317 -9.44 -22.85 -20.56
CA ALA A 317 -9.00 -23.31 -21.88
C ALA A 317 -7.53 -23.05 -22.27
N LEU A 318 -6.66 -22.57 -21.38
CA LEU A 318 -5.24 -22.29 -21.70
C LEU A 318 -4.30 -23.39 -21.20
N ASN A 319 -4.64 -24.65 -21.45
CA ASN A 319 -3.65 -25.72 -21.38
C ASN A 319 -3.44 -26.27 -22.81
N THR A 320 -2.18 -26.43 -23.19
CA THR A 320 -1.77 -26.95 -24.51
C THR A 320 -2.37 -28.32 -24.80
N ARG A 321 -2.70 -29.11 -23.77
CA ARG A 321 -3.35 -30.42 -23.91
C ARG A 321 -4.80 -30.32 -24.41
N ALA A 322 -5.55 -29.32 -23.98
CA ALA A 322 -6.93 -29.07 -24.39
C ALA A 322 -7.02 -28.53 -25.82
N LEU A 323 -6.00 -27.79 -26.26
CA LEU A 323 -5.86 -27.34 -27.65
C LEU A 323 -5.48 -28.50 -28.59
N VAL A 324 -4.61 -29.42 -28.14
CA VAL A 324 -4.15 -30.57 -28.92
C VAL A 324 -5.18 -31.71 -28.98
N SER A 325 -6.03 -31.87 -27.96
CA SER A 325 -7.06 -32.94 -27.91
C SER A 325 -8.28 -32.68 -28.80
N GLY A 326 -8.33 -31.56 -29.53
CA GLY A 326 -9.36 -31.30 -30.52
C GLY A 326 -10.73 -30.91 -29.96
N GLY A 327 -10.78 -30.34 -28.75
CA GLY A 327 -12.02 -29.76 -28.20
C GLY A 327 -13.15 -30.79 -28.04
N GLY A 328 -12.87 -31.89 -27.34
CA GLY A 328 -13.93 -32.75 -26.81
C GLY A 328 -14.58 -32.11 -25.59
N VAL A 329 -15.91 -32.10 -25.56
CA VAL A 329 -16.77 -31.50 -24.51
C VAL A 329 -16.58 -32.12 -23.11
N GLU A 330 -15.72 -33.13 -22.94
CA GLU A 330 -15.69 -33.97 -21.73
C GLU A 330 -14.55 -33.72 -20.74
N GLU A 331 -13.56 -32.86 -21.02
CA GLU A 331 -12.60 -32.46 -19.97
C GLU A 331 -12.20 -30.99 -20.11
N ILE A 332 -13.02 -30.09 -19.59
CA ILE A 332 -12.66 -28.70 -19.24
C ILE A 332 -13.34 -28.30 -17.93
#